data_AF-A0A976QBW4-F1
#
_entry.id   AF-A0A976QBW4-F1
#
_cell.length_a   1.000
_cell.length_b   1.000
_cell.length_c   1.000
_cell.angle_alpha   90.00
_cell.angle_beta   90.00
_cell.angle_gamma   90.00
#
_symmetry.space_group_name_H-M   'P 1'
#
loop_
_entity.id
_entity.type
_entity.pdbx_description
1 polymer ?
#
loop_
_entity_poly.entity_id
_entity_poly.type
_entity_poly.pdbx_seq_one_letter_code
_entity_poly.pdbx_strand_id
1 'polypeptide(L)'
;MKQRLTLLLSVLLILGFGTPSASDASLKPAAKATAKPIKSPPPLWPPVGFVAKDGVYAKIPTGKELLGVLSAKTTLASEVKLCKKYACGAVIVAAEKACQWWEIHSVVYGPTSEVDTATVRYGSTKTIAKSTSSQEQKTILLISKEPLVSGVYISGIRLMCQRGASIIPYPSNSYAPDSARIKN
;
A
#
# COMPACT_ATOMS: atom_id res chain seq x y z
N MET A 1 -55.65 -0.64 -17.27
CA MET A 1 -56.38 -0.33 -18.52
C MET A 1 -55.52 0.57 -19.40
N LYS A 2 -55.32 0.18 -20.67
CA LYS A 2 -55.12 1.03 -21.86
C LYS A 2 -53.92 2.00 -21.93
N GLN A 3 -52.81 1.49 -22.48
CA GLN A 3 -52.22 1.88 -23.78
C GLN A 3 -52.74 3.17 -24.41
N ARG A 4 -51.85 4.10 -24.85
CA ARG A 4 -51.83 4.69 -26.21
C ARG A 4 -50.45 5.26 -26.59
N LEU A 5 -49.91 4.64 -27.63
CA LEU A 5 -48.84 5.03 -28.54
C LEU A 5 -49.34 6.15 -29.48
N THR A 6 -48.53 7.15 -29.82
CA THR A 6 -48.75 7.95 -31.04
C THR A 6 -47.43 8.48 -31.61
N LEU A 7 -47.08 7.92 -32.77
CA LEU A 7 -46.06 8.36 -33.74
C LEU A 7 -46.61 9.53 -34.57
N LEU A 8 -45.77 10.51 -34.91
CA LEU A 8 -45.96 11.36 -36.08
C LEU A 8 -44.64 11.53 -36.84
N LEU A 9 -44.64 11.02 -38.08
CA LEU A 9 -43.65 11.25 -39.13
C LEU A 9 -43.87 12.63 -39.76
N SER A 10 -42.79 13.31 -40.13
CA SER A 10 -42.79 14.26 -41.25
C SER A 10 -41.48 14.15 -42.03
N VAL A 11 -41.63 13.79 -43.31
CA VAL A 11 -40.60 13.66 -44.35
C VAL A 11 -40.74 14.88 -45.27
N LEU A 12 -39.63 15.50 -45.68
CA LEU A 12 -39.55 16.21 -46.96
C LEU A 12 -38.10 16.37 -47.48
N LEU A 13 -37.94 15.91 -48.72
CA LEU A 13 -36.77 15.88 -49.62
C LEU A 13 -36.20 17.27 -49.94
N ILE A 14 -34.88 17.36 -50.17
CA ILE A 14 -34.30 18.21 -51.22
C ILE A 14 -33.15 17.47 -51.95
N LEU A 15 -33.18 17.60 -53.27
CA LEU A 15 -32.44 16.91 -54.33
C LEU A 15 -30.95 17.33 -54.45
N GLY A 16 -30.15 16.44 -55.04
CA GLY A 16 -28.67 16.48 -55.03
C GLY A 16 -27.96 17.28 -56.12
N PHE A 17 -26.63 17.25 -56.04
CA PHE A 17 -25.68 17.68 -57.08
C PHE A 17 -24.48 16.72 -57.10
N GLY A 18 -24.06 16.36 -58.32
CA GLY A 18 -23.17 15.25 -58.63
C GLY A 18 -21.68 15.45 -58.31
N THR A 19 -21.00 14.32 -58.26
CA THR A 19 -19.54 14.17 -58.43
C THR A 19 -19.15 14.44 -59.89
N PRO A 20 -17.94 14.94 -60.21
CA PRO A 20 -16.79 14.02 -60.28
C PRO A 20 -15.40 14.62 -59.98
N SER A 21 -14.45 13.68 -59.86
CA SER A 21 -13.06 13.75 -60.30
C SER A 21 -11.96 13.99 -59.26
N ALA A 22 -10.99 13.09 -59.37
CA ALA A 22 -9.87 12.83 -58.49
C ALA A 22 -8.76 13.88 -58.60
N SER A 23 -8.04 14.11 -57.50
CA SER A 23 -6.58 14.35 -57.48
C SER A 23 -6.04 14.24 -56.05
N ASP A 24 -5.25 13.19 -55.85
CA ASP A 24 -3.98 13.16 -55.11
C ASP A 24 -3.76 14.06 -53.88
N ALA A 25 -3.61 13.41 -52.71
CA ALA A 25 -2.46 13.56 -51.81
C ALA A 25 -2.80 12.93 -50.44
N SER A 26 -2.68 11.61 -50.37
CA SER A 26 -2.72 10.89 -49.09
C SER A 26 -1.44 11.17 -48.30
N LEU A 27 -1.46 12.18 -47.44
CA LEU A 27 -0.47 12.29 -46.36
C LEU A 27 -0.98 11.47 -45.17
N LYS A 28 -0.71 10.16 -45.21
CA LYS A 28 -0.72 9.33 -43.99
C LYS A 28 0.23 9.99 -42.98
N PRO A 29 -0.22 10.34 -41.77
CA PRO A 29 0.71 10.69 -40.70
C PRO A 29 1.66 9.51 -40.51
N ALA A 30 2.95 9.72 -40.73
CA ALA A 30 3.98 8.74 -40.44
C ALA A 30 3.82 8.32 -38.98
N ALA A 31 3.50 7.05 -38.77
CA ALA A 31 3.37 6.49 -37.43
C ALA A 31 4.66 6.76 -36.65
N LYS A 32 4.58 7.60 -35.61
CA LYS A 32 5.66 7.76 -34.63
C LYS A 32 5.99 6.35 -34.15
N ALA A 33 7.20 5.88 -34.43
CA ALA A 33 7.72 4.65 -33.87
C ALA A 33 7.57 4.73 -32.35
N THR A 34 6.62 3.99 -31.80
CA THR A 34 6.44 3.83 -30.37
C THR A 34 7.70 3.15 -29.87
N ALA A 35 8.59 3.92 -29.24
CA ALA A 35 9.74 3.38 -28.55
C ALA A 35 9.24 2.28 -27.62
N LYS A 36 9.70 1.04 -27.83
CA LYS A 36 9.38 -0.08 -26.96
C LYS A 36 9.72 0.35 -25.52
N PRO A 37 8.80 0.21 -24.54
CA PRO A 37 9.09 0.55 -23.16
C PRO A 37 10.36 -0.18 -22.74
N ILE A 38 11.40 0.58 -22.38
CA ILE A 38 12.62 0.00 -21.83
C ILE A 38 12.20 -0.69 -20.54
N LYS A 39 12.26 -2.03 -20.54
CA LYS A 39 12.01 -2.80 -19.33
C LYS A 39 13.05 -2.38 -18.31
N SER A 40 12.61 -1.78 -17.21
CA SER A 40 13.53 -1.42 -16.12
C SER A 40 14.30 -2.67 -15.70
N PRO A 41 15.62 -2.57 -15.48
CA PRO A 41 16.41 -3.71 -15.05
C PRO A 41 15.78 -4.31 -13.79
N PRO A 42 15.81 -5.65 -13.65
CA PRO A 42 15.27 -6.30 -12.48
C PRO A 42 15.94 -5.73 -11.21
N PRO A 43 15.18 -5.55 -10.12
CA PRO A 43 15.71 -5.01 -8.89
C PRO A 43 16.87 -5.88 -8.37
N LEU A 44 17.92 -5.23 -7.87
CA LEU A 44 19.07 -5.92 -7.29
C LEU A 44 18.62 -6.78 -6.11
N TRP A 45 19.02 -8.06 -6.13
CA TRP A 45 18.70 -9.04 -5.09
C TRP A 45 19.98 -9.64 -4.50
N PRO A 46 20.11 -9.81 -3.17
CA PRO A 46 19.16 -9.41 -2.12
C PRO A 46 19.02 -7.89 -1.98
N PRO A 47 17.91 -7.40 -1.40
CA PRO A 47 17.67 -5.97 -1.28
C PRO A 47 18.69 -5.32 -0.34
N VAL A 48 19.37 -4.29 -0.83
CA VAL A 48 20.46 -3.62 -0.10
C VAL A 48 19.94 -2.90 1.15
N GLY A 49 20.65 -3.04 2.26
CA GLY A 49 20.32 -2.41 3.54
C GLY A 49 19.23 -3.13 4.35
N PHE A 50 18.84 -4.33 3.94
CA PHE A 50 17.91 -5.18 4.69
C PHE A 50 18.68 -6.13 5.62
N VAL A 51 18.14 -6.36 6.80
CA VAL A 51 18.54 -7.47 7.66
C VAL A 51 17.95 -8.74 7.07
N ALA A 52 18.77 -9.77 6.91
CA ALA A 52 18.40 -11.03 6.29
C ALA A 52 18.45 -12.19 7.28
N LYS A 53 17.44 -13.06 7.25
CA LYS A 53 17.42 -14.34 7.97
C LYS A 53 16.54 -15.33 7.24
N ASP A 54 17.06 -16.52 6.94
CA ASP A 54 16.30 -17.65 6.36
C ASP A 54 15.51 -17.30 5.07
N GLY A 55 16.12 -16.48 4.20
CA GLY A 55 15.49 -16.00 2.95
C GLY A 55 14.40 -14.94 3.16
N VAL A 56 14.26 -14.41 4.37
CA VAL A 56 13.38 -13.28 4.71
C VAL A 56 14.24 -12.05 4.97
N TYR A 57 13.80 -10.92 4.45
CA TYR A 57 14.52 -9.65 4.47
C TYR A 57 13.62 -8.58 5.06
N ALA A 58 14.16 -7.75 5.95
CA ALA A 58 13.43 -6.60 6.47
C ALA A 58 14.30 -5.37 6.71
N LYS A 59 13.67 -4.21 6.61
CA LYS A 59 14.30 -2.91 6.87
C LYS A 59 13.31 -1.97 7.52
N ILE A 60 13.77 -1.19 8.49
CA ILE A 60 13.02 -0.04 8.98
C ILE A 60 13.24 1.13 8.01
N PRO A 61 12.20 1.64 7.34
CA PRO A 61 12.37 2.71 6.38
C PRO A 61 12.84 3.98 7.07
N THR A 62 13.72 4.72 6.40
CA THR A 62 14.00 6.11 6.77
C THR A 62 12.77 6.98 6.52
N GLY A 63 12.72 8.18 7.12
CA GLY A 63 11.61 9.11 6.89
C GLY A 63 11.41 9.44 5.41
N LYS A 64 12.49 9.61 4.64
CA LYS A 64 12.43 9.86 3.18
C LYS A 64 11.85 8.68 2.41
N GLU A 65 12.28 7.46 2.72
CA GLU A 65 11.76 6.25 2.08
C GLU A 65 10.29 6.02 2.41
N LEU A 66 9.91 6.21 3.68
CA LEU A 66 8.53 6.07 4.11
C LEU A 66 7.64 7.08 3.38
N LEU A 67 8.02 8.36 3.35
CA LEU A 67 7.28 9.39 2.61
C LEU A 67 7.13 9.01 1.13
N GLY A 68 8.20 8.56 0.47
CA GLY A 68 8.15 8.10 -0.91
C GLY A 68 7.15 6.95 -1.13
N VAL A 69 7.16 5.95 -0.24
CA VAL A 69 6.19 4.83 -0.29
C VAL A 69 4.76 5.31 -0.08
N LEU A 70 4.53 6.16 0.92
CA LEU A 70 3.19 6.67 1.24
C LEU A 70 2.63 7.53 0.11
N SER A 71 3.47 8.29 -0.59
CA SER A 71 3.08 9.05 -1.77
C SER A 71 2.74 8.17 -2.98
N ALA A 72 3.38 7.00 -3.11
CA ALA A 72 3.18 6.10 -4.24
C ALA A 72 2.03 5.07 -4.04
N LYS A 73 1.67 4.74 -2.79
CA LYS A 73 0.73 3.65 -2.49
C LYS A 73 -0.56 4.14 -1.84
N THR A 74 -1.60 4.29 -2.65
CA THR A 74 -2.96 4.65 -2.19
C THR A 74 -3.57 3.62 -1.23
N THR A 75 -3.14 2.35 -1.30
CA THR A 75 -3.61 1.27 -0.41
C THR A 75 -3.26 1.49 1.06
N LEU A 76 -2.27 2.35 1.36
CA LEU A 76 -1.90 2.70 2.74
C LEU A 76 -2.68 3.91 3.25
N ALA A 77 -3.47 4.60 2.42
CA ALA A 77 -4.07 5.88 2.80
C ALA A 77 -5.00 5.80 4.02
N SER A 78 -5.75 4.71 4.19
CA SER A 78 -6.60 4.48 5.36
C SER A 78 -5.79 4.26 6.64
N GLU A 79 -4.72 3.47 6.57
CA GLU A 79 -3.79 3.23 7.68
C GLU A 79 -3.01 4.51 8.04
N VAL A 80 -2.60 5.30 7.05
CA VAL A 80 -1.94 6.59 7.27
C VAL A 80 -2.83 7.56 8.03
N LYS A 81 -4.16 7.55 7.80
CA LYS A 81 -5.09 8.36 8.60
C LYS A 81 -5.06 7.95 10.07
N LEU A 82 -4.95 6.66 10.37
CA LEU A 82 -4.78 6.19 11.75
C LEU A 82 -3.45 6.65 12.33
N CYS A 83 -2.38 6.67 11.54
CA CYS A 83 -1.07 7.16 11.96
C CYS A 83 -0.96 8.68 12.14
N LYS A 84 -2.00 9.45 11.78
CA LYS A 84 -2.13 10.85 12.21
C LYS A 84 -2.72 10.98 13.61
N LYS A 85 -3.38 9.94 14.11
CA LYS A 85 -4.04 9.90 15.42
C LYS A 85 -3.24 9.09 16.45
N TYR A 86 -2.62 8.01 15.99
CA TYR A 86 -1.94 7.03 16.84
C TYR A 86 -0.47 6.91 16.48
N ALA A 87 0.35 6.54 17.46
CA ALA A 87 1.74 6.23 17.24
C ALA A 87 1.89 5.00 16.32
N CYS A 88 2.66 5.18 15.26
CA CYS A 88 2.89 4.15 14.24
C CYS A 88 4.36 3.89 14.01
N GLY A 89 4.65 2.69 13.51
CA GLY A 89 5.92 2.30 12.93
C GLY A 89 5.71 1.78 11.51
N ALA A 90 6.80 1.52 10.81
CA ALA A 90 6.75 0.91 9.50
C ALA A 90 7.90 -0.08 9.34
N VAL A 91 7.67 -1.13 8.56
CA VAL A 91 8.71 -2.08 8.15
C VAL A 91 8.54 -2.38 6.67
N ILE A 92 9.65 -2.39 5.93
CA ILE A 92 9.68 -2.92 4.56
C ILE A 92 10.13 -4.37 4.66
N VAL A 93 9.32 -5.28 4.12
CA VAL A 93 9.57 -6.71 4.12
C VAL A 93 9.75 -7.22 2.69
N ALA A 94 10.57 -8.25 2.52
CA ALA A 94 10.69 -9.01 1.30
C ALA A 94 11.08 -10.45 1.61
N ALA A 95 10.84 -11.37 0.68
CA ALA A 95 11.23 -12.76 0.83
C ALA A 95 11.73 -13.33 -0.50
N GLU A 96 12.72 -14.21 -0.43
CA GLU A 96 13.30 -14.90 -1.59
C GLU A 96 12.28 -15.82 -2.27
N LYS A 97 11.34 -16.36 -1.49
CA LYS A 97 10.18 -17.10 -1.98
C LYS A 97 8.91 -16.34 -1.62
N ALA A 98 7.84 -16.58 -2.37
CA ALA A 98 6.55 -15.97 -2.08
C ALA A 98 6.13 -16.23 -0.63
N CYS A 99 5.59 -15.19 0.00
CA CYS A 99 5.06 -15.23 1.35
C CYS A 99 3.54 -15.25 1.27
N GLN A 100 2.89 -16.25 1.88
CA GLN A 100 1.42 -16.31 1.86
C GLN A 100 0.82 -15.21 2.72
N TRP A 101 1.50 -14.83 3.79
CA TRP A 101 1.15 -13.69 4.62
C TRP A 101 2.25 -13.34 5.61
N TRP A 102 2.18 -12.13 6.13
CA TRP A 102 3.13 -11.62 7.11
C TRP A 102 2.48 -11.53 8.48
N GLU A 103 3.19 -12.04 9.47
CA GLU A 103 2.88 -11.85 10.88
C GLU A 103 3.98 -11.03 11.52
N ILE A 104 3.62 -9.89 12.10
CA ILE A 104 4.57 -8.96 12.69
C ILE A 104 4.13 -8.67 14.12
N HIS A 105 5.04 -8.86 15.06
CA HIS A 105 4.89 -8.52 16.46
C HIS A 105 5.80 -7.35 16.75
N SER A 106 5.31 -6.37 17.51
CA SER A 106 6.15 -5.25 17.93
C SER A 106 5.76 -4.76 19.31
N VAL A 107 6.64 -3.95 19.90
CA VAL A 107 6.48 -3.39 21.23
C VAL A 107 6.36 -1.88 21.11
N VAL A 108 5.42 -1.32 21.88
CA VAL A 108 5.18 0.12 21.92
C VAL A 108 5.80 0.63 23.20
N TYR A 109 6.62 1.66 23.07
CA TYR A 109 7.33 2.31 24.17
C TYR A 109 6.92 3.77 24.23
N GLY A 110 7.01 4.35 25.42
CA GLY A 110 6.78 5.78 25.65
C GLY A 110 7.42 6.24 26.96
N PRO A 111 7.41 7.55 27.23
CA PRO A 111 7.93 8.08 28.48
C PRO A 111 7.03 7.70 29.66
N THR A 112 7.55 7.62 30.89
CA THR A 112 6.73 7.38 32.09
C THR A 112 5.65 8.47 32.27
N SER A 113 6.01 9.72 32.01
CA SER A 113 5.11 10.89 32.05
C SER A 113 5.64 12.02 31.15
N GLU A 114 4.97 13.16 31.11
CA GLU A 114 5.47 14.33 30.37
C GLU A 114 6.76 14.92 30.98
N VAL A 115 6.99 14.71 32.28
CA VAL A 115 8.16 15.22 33.00
C VAL A 115 9.26 14.17 33.15
N ASP A 116 8.89 12.91 33.31
CA ASP A 116 9.82 11.78 33.40
C ASP A 116 9.92 11.08 32.04
N THR A 117 11.05 11.32 31.36
CA THR A 117 11.35 10.78 30.04
C THR A 117 11.88 9.35 30.07
N ALA A 118 11.95 8.69 31.24
CA ALA A 118 12.30 7.28 31.32
C ALA A 118 11.37 6.46 30.43
N THR A 119 11.95 5.58 29.61
CA THR A 119 11.18 4.81 28.65
C THR A 119 10.59 3.56 29.29
N VAL A 120 9.27 3.43 29.22
CA VAL A 120 8.52 2.27 29.70
C VAL A 120 7.74 1.63 28.55
N ARG A 121 7.38 0.35 28.73
CA ARG A 121 6.52 -0.36 27.78
C ARG A 121 5.08 0.11 27.93
N TYR A 122 4.48 0.54 26.83
CA TYR A 122 3.06 0.88 26.77
C TYR A 122 2.20 -0.30 26.36
N GLY A 123 2.73 -1.20 25.53
CA GLY A 123 2.01 -2.39 25.10
C GLY A 123 2.71 -3.13 23.97
N SER A 124 1.96 -3.88 23.19
CA SER A 124 2.45 -4.59 22.00
C SER A 124 1.42 -4.64 20.89
N THR A 125 1.90 -4.64 19.65
CA THR A 125 1.06 -4.83 18.47
C THR A 125 1.27 -6.20 17.85
N LYS A 126 0.21 -6.70 17.20
CA LYS A 126 0.26 -7.80 16.26
C LYS A 126 -0.37 -7.34 14.95
N THR A 127 0.43 -7.33 13.88
CA THR A 127 0.02 -6.90 12.54
C THR A 127 0.10 -8.08 11.58
N ILE A 128 -1.01 -8.31 10.90
CA ILE A 128 -1.23 -9.42 9.99
C ILE A 128 -1.47 -8.82 8.60
N ALA A 129 -0.54 -9.02 7.67
CA ALA A 129 -0.54 -8.36 6.36
C ALA A 129 -0.56 -9.36 5.18
N LYS A 130 -1.08 -8.88 4.05
CA LYS A 130 -1.32 -9.68 2.84
C LYS A 130 -0.02 -10.25 2.25
N SER A 131 -0.16 -11.36 1.53
CA SER A 131 0.88 -12.06 0.76
C SER A 131 1.79 -11.15 -0.06
N THR A 132 3.03 -11.58 -0.28
CA THR A 132 3.96 -10.97 -1.23
C THR A 132 4.46 -12.03 -2.20
N SER A 133 4.61 -11.66 -3.46
CA SER A 133 5.30 -12.48 -4.46
C SER A 133 6.78 -12.65 -4.11
N SER A 134 7.43 -13.59 -4.80
CA SER A 134 8.87 -13.80 -4.71
C SER A 134 9.60 -12.50 -5.03
N GLN A 135 10.54 -12.10 -4.17
CA GLN A 135 11.38 -10.91 -4.32
C GLN A 135 10.61 -9.58 -4.38
N GLU A 136 9.33 -9.58 -3.96
CA GLU A 136 8.51 -8.37 -3.84
C GLU A 136 8.79 -7.66 -2.51
N GLN A 137 9.02 -6.35 -2.56
CA GLN A 137 9.08 -5.51 -1.37
C GLN A 137 7.70 -4.94 -1.02
N LYS A 138 7.30 -5.10 0.24
CA LYS A 138 6.06 -4.52 0.78
C LYS A 138 6.34 -3.73 2.04
N THR A 139 5.78 -2.53 2.11
CA THR A 139 5.78 -1.72 3.32
C THR A 139 4.52 -2.02 4.12
N ILE A 140 4.68 -2.30 5.41
CA ILE A 140 3.60 -2.62 6.34
C ILE A 140 3.66 -1.61 7.48
N LEU A 141 2.52 -0.99 7.79
CA LEU A 141 2.37 -0.06 8.91
C LEU A 141 1.98 -0.81 10.18
N LEU A 142 2.65 -0.49 11.28
CA LEU A 142 2.41 -1.02 12.62
C LEU A 142 1.69 0.07 13.42
N ILE A 143 0.51 -0.22 13.98
CA ILE A 143 -0.39 0.81 14.53
C ILE A 143 -0.72 0.44 15.96
N SER A 144 -0.31 1.29 16.92
CA SER A 144 -0.37 0.98 18.35
C SER A 144 -1.64 1.37 19.07
N LYS A 145 -2.59 2.10 18.44
CA LYS A 145 -3.72 2.77 19.15
C LYS A 145 -3.33 3.69 20.33
N GLU A 146 -2.05 3.80 20.69
CA GLU A 146 -1.54 4.82 21.60
C GLU A 146 -1.61 6.18 20.90
N PRO A 147 -2.01 7.27 21.59
CA PRO A 147 -2.03 8.60 21.01
C PRO A 147 -0.67 8.98 20.40
N LEU A 148 -0.71 9.71 19.28
CA LEU A 148 0.49 10.27 18.68
C LEU A 148 1.00 11.45 19.52
N VAL A 149 1.78 11.17 20.56
CA VAL A 149 2.46 12.16 21.40
C VAL A 149 3.98 11.96 21.32
N SER A 150 4.73 13.00 21.66
CA SER A 150 6.20 12.95 21.63
C SER A 150 6.75 11.84 22.52
N GLY A 151 7.79 11.15 22.07
CA GLY A 151 8.45 10.08 22.81
C GLY A 151 7.79 8.70 22.71
N VAL A 152 6.59 8.57 22.11
CA VAL A 152 5.99 7.25 21.85
C VAL A 152 6.50 6.68 20.54
N TYR A 153 7.03 5.46 20.57
CA TYR A 153 7.59 4.80 19.40
C TYR A 153 7.38 3.29 19.41
N ILE A 154 7.51 2.67 18.22
CA ILE A 154 7.41 1.23 18.03
C ILE A 154 8.82 0.65 17.82
N SER A 155 9.14 -0.42 18.55
CA SER A 155 10.40 -1.16 18.45
C SER A 155 10.18 -2.66 18.72
N GLY A 156 11.26 -3.44 18.90
CA GLY A 156 11.17 -4.88 19.20
C GLY A 156 10.47 -5.67 18.10
N ILE A 157 10.62 -5.24 16.84
CA ILE A 157 9.91 -5.79 15.70
C ILE A 157 10.40 -7.20 15.38
N ARG A 158 9.49 -8.15 15.43
CA ARG A 158 9.69 -9.54 15.01
C ARG A 158 8.71 -9.85 13.90
N LEU A 159 9.22 -10.29 12.76
CA LEU A 159 8.42 -10.59 11.59
C LEU A 159 8.62 -12.04 11.15
N MET A 160 7.53 -12.62 10.67
CA MET A 160 7.49 -14.01 10.22
C MET A 160 6.81 -14.04 8.87
N CYS A 161 7.48 -14.70 7.92
CA CYS A 161 6.86 -15.05 6.65
C CYS A 161 6.16 -16.40 6.78
N GLN A 162 4.84 -16.37 6.66
CA GLN A 162 4.02 -17.55 6.81
C GLN A 162 3.76 -18.19 5.44
N ARG A 163 3.92 -19.51 5.37
CA ARG A 163 3.79 -20.29 4.13
C ARG A 163 2.50 -21.10 4.03
N GLY A 164 1.78 -21.25 5.15
CA GLY A 164 0.48 -21.91 5.20
C GLY A 164 -0.69 -20.96 4.89
N ALA A 165 -1.87 -21.53 4.67
CA ALA A 165 -3.11 -20.76 4.56
C ALA A 165 -3.41 -20.02 5.86
N SER A 166 -4.13 -18.92 5.76
CA SER A 166 -4.62 -18.17 6.91
C SER A 166 -6.03 -18.52 7.27
N ILE A 167 -6.31 -18.47 8.57
CA ILE A 167 -7.67 -18.42 9.11
C ILE A 167 -8.09 -17.01 9.55
N ILE A 168 -7.17 -16.04 9.52
CA ILE A 168 -7.37 -14.66 9.96
C ILE A 168 -7.59 -13.74 8.75
N PRO A 169 -8.62 -12.87 8.76
CA PRO A 169 -8.81 -11.89 7.70
C PRO A 169 -7.67 -10.86 7.64
N TYR A 170 -7.30 -10.46 6.43
CA TYR A 170 -6.25 -9.47 6.16
C TYR A 170 -6.80 -8.17 5.57
N PRO A 171 -6.17 -7.01 5.85
CA PRO A 171 -5.17 -6.77 6.88
C PRO A 171 -5.83 -6.70 8.27
N SER A 172 -5.09 -7.10 9.31
CA SER A 172 -5.54 -6.95 10.70
C SER A 172 -4.43 -6.35 11.55
N ASN A 173 -4.78 -5.40 12.41
CA ASN A 173 -3.87 -4.79 13.37
C ASN A 173 -4.52 -4.80 14.74
N SER A 174 -3.90 -5.49 15.70
CA SER A 174 -4.33 -5.49 17.08
C SER A 174 -3.27 -4.85 17.97
N TYR A 175 -3.76 -4.16 19.00
CA TYR A 175 -2.95 -3.59 20.05
C TYR A 175 -3.43 -4.13 21.39
N ALA A 176 -2.49 -4.57 22.21
CA ALA A 176 -2.71 -4.94 23.59
C ALA A 176 -1.91 -3.98 24.48
N PRO A 177 -2.57 -3.08 25.23
CA PRO A 177 -1.90 -2.25 26.21
C PRO A 177 -1.31 -3.11 27.33
N ASP A 178 -0.22 -2.66 27.93
CA ASP A 178 0.36 -3.33 29.08
C ASP A 178 -0.59 -3.23 30.28
N SER A 179 -0.75 -4.34 30.98
CA SER A 179 -1.66 -4.48 32.12
C SER A 179 -1.38 -3.48 33.25
N ALA A 180 -0.13 -3.04 33.40
CA ALA A 180 0.29 -2.02 34.34
C ALA A 180 -0.32 -0.63 34.06
N ARG A 181 -0.71 -0.35 32.80
CA ARG A 181 -1.34 0.92 32.38
C ARG A 181 -2.86 0.92 32.46
N ILE A 182 -3.50 -0.24 32.48
CA ILE A 182 -4.97 -0.37 32.52
C ILE A 182 -5.52 -0.02 33.91
N LYS A 183 -4.68 -0.05 34.95
CA LYS A 183 -5.08 0.14 36.35
C LYS A 183 -5.05 1.59 36.83
N ASN A 184 -4.69 2.55 35.97
CA ASN A 184 -4.68 3.98 36.29
C ASN A 184 -5.73 4.73 35.50
#